data_AF-A0A7K2M2Z5-F1
#
_entry.id   AF-A0A7K2M2Z5-F1
#
_cell.length_a   1.000
_cell.length_b   1.000
_cell.length_c   1.000
_cell.angle_alpha   90.00
_cell.angle_beta   90.00
_cell.angle_gamma   90.00
#
_symmetry.space_group_name_H-M   'P 1'
#
loop_
_entity.id
_entity.type
_entity.pdbx_description
1 polymer ?
#
loop_
_entity_poly.entity_id
_entity_poly.type
_entity_poly.pdbx_seq_one_letter_code
_entity_poly.pdbx_strand_id
1 'polypeptide(L)' 'MNVGHELLRTSPTLGSVRVVRQLDALRRLLEPHRGYPPVREYLVRFDDARRARMLLLADLIPPSPGGTTP' A
#
# COMPACT_ATOMS: atom_id res chain seq x y z
N MET A 1 7.05 9.77 22.21
CA MET A 1 7.36 10.43 20.93
C MET A 1 6.61 9.71 19.81
N ASN A 2 5.60 10.31 19.21
CA ASN A 2 4.97 9.71 18.02
C ASN A 2 4.60 10.75 16.96
N VAL A 3 5.54 11.65 16.67
CA VAL A 3 5.47 12.61 15.57
C VAL A 3 5.13 11.89 14.26
N GLY A 4 5.62 10.66 14.07
CA GLY A 4 5.27 9.82 12.93
C GLY A 4 3.80 9.44 12.86
N HIS A 5 3.13 9.14 13.96
CA HIS A 5 1.69 8.81 13.96
C HIS A 5 0.82 10.05 13.77
N GLU A 6 1.25 11.21 14.26
CA GLU A 6 0.56 12.48 14.03
C GLU A 6 0.68 12.95 12.57
N LEU A 7 1.84 12.75 11.93
CA LEU A 7 2.07 12.99 10.50
C LEU A 7 1.25 12.05 9.60
N LEU A 8 1.09 10.79 10.03
CA LEU A 8 0.23 9.83 9.33
C LEU A 8 -1.27 10.14 9.49
N ARG A 9 -1.64 10.84 10.58
CA ARG A 9 -3.01 11.32 10.82
C ARG A 9 -3.33 12.60 10.05
N THR A 10 -2.36 13.49 9.91
CA THR A 10 -2.52 14.77 9.19
C THR A 10 -2.41 14.63 7.67
N SER A 11 -1.71 13.61 7.16
CA SER A 11 -1.74 13.24 5.75
C SER A 11 -2.30 11.81 5.57
N PRO A 12 -3.61 11.66 5.27
CA PRO A 12 -4.25 10.37 5.01
C PRO A 12 -3.55 9.55 3.92
N THR A 13 -2.92 10.24 2.98
CA THR A 13 -2.11 9.67 1.89
C THR A 13 -0.85 8.98 2.42
N LEU A 14 -0.11 9.60 3.36
CA LEU A 14 1.07 8.99 4.00
C LEU A 14 0.68 7.76 4.83
N GLY A 15 -0.45 7.83 5.56
CA GLY A 15 -1.03 6.68 6.27
C GLY A 15 -1.31 5.50 5.34
N SER A 16 -1.94 5.77 4.20
CA SER A 16 -2.30 4.76 3.22
C SER A 16 -1.09 4.13 2.51
N VAL A 17 -0.06 4.92 2.20
CA VAL A 17 1.21 4.43 1.61
C VAL A 17 1.93 3.51 2.59
N ARG A 18 1.97 3.84 3.89
CA ARG A 18 2.59 2.98 4.91
C ARG A 18 1.89 1.62 5.00
N VAL A 19 0.56 1.60 5.00
CA VAL A 19 -0.23 0.37 5.02
C VAL A 19 0.07 -0.49 3.79
N VAL A 20 0.14 0.10 2.59
CA VAL A 20 0.51 -0.64 1.36
C VAL A 20 1.91 -1.25 1.46
N ARG A 21 2.89 -0.54 2.01
CA ARG A 21 4.24 -1.09 2.23
C ARG A 21 4.26 -2.27 3.21
N GLN A 22 3.45 -2.22 4.26
CA GLN A 22 3.33 -3.33 5.22
C GLN A 22 2.65 -4.55 4.58
N LEU A 23 1.64 -4.33 3.74
CA LEU A 23 1.01 -5.37 2.94
C LEU A 23 2.02 -6.03 1.98
N ASP A 24 2.86 -5.25 1.30
CA ASP A 24 3.93 -5.79 0.44
C ASP A 24 4.94 -6.65 1.23
N ALA A 25 5.28 -6.24 2.45
CA ALA A 25 6.15 -7.02 3.32
C ALA A 25 5.51 -8.35 3.73
N LEU A 26 4.23 -8.34 4.09
CA LEU A 26 3.47 -9.54 4.43
C LEU A 26 3.41 -10.52 3.25
N ARG A 27 3.17 -10.01 2.03
CA ARG A 27 3.17 -10.83 0.82
C ARG A 27 4.51 -11.57 0.64
N ARG A 28 5.62 -10.86 0.80
CA ARG A 28 6.97 -11.45 0.68
C ARG A 28 7.25 -12.54 1.72
N LEU A 29 6.68 -12.43 2.91
CA LEU A 29 6.81 -13.46 3.96
C LEU A 29 5.98 -14.72 3.66
N LEU A 30 4.84 -14.55 2.96
CA LEU A 30 3.93 -15.64 2.63
C LEU A 30 4.30 -16.36 1.32
N GLU A 31 4.97 -15.68 0.37
CA GLU A 31 5.38 -16.24 -0.93
C GLU A 31 6.12 -17.59 -0.81
N PRO A 32 7.06 -17.81 0.13
CA PRO A 32 7.74 -19.11 0.29
C PRO A 32 6.78 -20.27 0.63
N HIS A 33 5.61 -19.96 1.20
CA HIS A 33 4.62 -20.93 1.65
C HIS A 33 3.48 -21.16 0.64
N ARG A 34 3.60 -20.61 -0.58
CA ARG A 34 2.56 -20.70 -1.63
C ARG A 34 2.17 -22.13 -2.07
N GLY A 35 2.99 -23.12 -1.72
CA GLY A 35 2.68 -24.54 -1.95
C GLY A 35 1.54 -25.05 -1.06
N TYR A 36 1.28 -24.37 0.07
CA TYR A 36 0.17 -24.71 0.95
C TYR A 36 -1.13 -24.06 0.43
N PRO A 37 -2.19 -24.85 0.12
CA PRO A 37 -3.38 -24.33 -0.56
C PRO A 37 -4.05 -23.12 0.13
N PRO A 38 -4.19 -23.06 1.46
CA PRO A 38 -4.76 -21.90 2.13
C PRO A 38 -3.94 -20.61 1.94
N VAL A 39 -2.60 -20.72 1.91
CA VAL A 39 -1.72 -19.56 1.67
C VAL A 39 -1.86 -19.09 0.23
N ARG A 40 -1.96 -20.02 -0.73
CA ARG A 40 -2.17 -19.69 -2.14
C ARG A 40 -3.48 -18.95 -2.36
N GLU A 41 -4.58 -19.45 -1.81
CA GLU A 41 -5.90 -18.81 -1.91
C GLU A 41 -5.93 -17.43 -1.24
N TYR A 42 -5.26 -17.32 -0.08
CA TYR A 42 -5.08 -16.03 0.58
C TYR A 42 -4.29 -15.05 -0.29
N LEU A 43 -3.16 -15.47 -0.87
CA LEU A 43 -2.32 -14.64 -1.72
C LEU A 43 -3.05 -14.11 -2.97
N VAL A 44 -3.90 -14.93 -3.60
CA VAL A 44 -4.72 -14.50 -4.74
C VAL A 44 -5.67 -13.37 -4.33
N ARG A 45 -6.45 -13.58 -3.26
CA ARG A 45 -7.38 -12.56 -2.74
C ARG A 45 -6.65 -11.30 -2.27
N PHE A 46 -5.46 -11.49 -1.72
CA PHE A 46 -4.60 -10.41 -1.25
C PHE A 46 -4.10 -9.53 -2.41
N ASP A 47 -3.65 -10.14 -3.50
CA ASP A 47 -3.18 -9.40 -4.69
C ASP A 47 -4.30 -8.59 -5.33
N ASP A 48 -5.53 -9.13 -5.40
CA ASP A 48 -6.71 -8.41 -5.90
C ASP A 48 -7.03 -7.18 -5.03
N ALA A 49 -7.09 -7.36 -3.70
CA ALA A 49 -7.35 -6.27 -2.77
C ALA A 49 -6.24 -5.21 -2.78
N ARG A 50 -4.98 -5.63 -2.89
CA ARG A 50 -3.81 -4.75 -3.03
C ARG A 50 -3.89 -3.93 -4.32
N ARG A 51 -4.24 -4.55 -5.44
CA ARG A 51 -4.39 -3.86 -6.74
C ARG A 51 -5.50 -2.82 -6.69
N ALA A 52 -6.66 -3.14 -6.12
CA ALA A 52 -7.74 -2.18 -5.91
C ALA A 52 -7.27 -0.99 -5.06
N ARG A 53 -6.52 -1.24 -3.99
CA ARG A 53 -5.97 -0.16 -3.13
C ARG A 53 -4.92 0.70 -3.85
N MET A 54 -4.10 0.13 -4.72
CA MET A 54 -3.16 0.92 -5.54
C MET A 54 -3.87 1.84 -6.53
N LEU A 55 -4.94 1.36 -7.17
CA LEU A 55 -5.75 2.18 -8.07
C LEU A 55 -6.40 3.35 -7.32
N LEU A 56 -7.01 3.09 -6.16
CA LEU A 56 -7.56 4.15 -5.31
C LEU A 56 -6.51 5.16 -4.84
N LEU A 57 -5.28 4.71 -4.57
CA LEU A 57 -4.18 5.60 -4.22
C LEU A 57 -3.72 6.45 -5.41
N ALA A 58 -3.72 5.89 -6.62
CA ALA A 58 -3.41 6.65 -7.83
C ALA A 58 -4.46 7.74 -8.08
N ASP A 59 -5.74 7.46 -7.82
CA ASP A 59 -6.83 8.44 -7.92
C ASP A 59 -6.77 9.52 -6.82
N LEU A 60 -6.27 9.16 -5.64
CA LEU A 60 -6.19 10.06 -4.48
C LEU A 60 -4.96 10.98 -4.51
N ILE A 61 -3.92 10.66 -5.28
CA ILE A 61 -2.75 11.52 -5.45
C ILE A 61 -3.05 12.45 -6.65
N PRO A 62 -3.44 13.72 -6.43
CA PRO A 62 -3.52 14.65 -7.53
C PRO A 62 -2.14 14.76 -8.19
N PRO A 63 -2.06 14.84 -9.53
CA PRO A 63 -0.79 15.14 -10.19
C PRO A 63 -0.24 16.42 -9.57
N SER A 64 0.99 16.35 -9.06
CA SER A 64 1.60 17.48 -8.36
C SER A 64 1.66 18.68 -9.33
N PRO A 65 1.02 19.83 -9.01
CA PRO A 65 1.17 21.04 -9.81
C PRO A 65 2.51 21.67 -9.43
N GLY A 66 3.59 21.28 -10.08
CA GLY A 66 4.90 21.81 -9.73
C GLY A 66 6.03 21.32 -10.62
N GLY A 67 6.12 21.91 -11.82
CA GLY A 67 7.27 21.77 -12.73
C GLY A 67 7.36 22.98 -13.65
N THR A 68 8.30 23.85 -13.32
CA THR A 68 8.56 25.23 -13.78
C THR A 68 9.03 25.36 -15.25
N THR A 69 8.92 26.59 -15.77
CA THR A 69 9.66 27.30 -16.86
C THR A 69 9.00 27.47 -18.25
N PRO A 70 9.27 28.58 -18.99
CA PRO A 70 10.22 29.67 -18.72
C PRO A 70 9.59 31.01 -18.27
#